data_AF-A0A2G8KSS7-F1
#
_entry.id   AF-A0A2G8KSS7-F1
#
_cell.length_a   1.000
_cell.length_b   1.000
_cell.length_c   1.000
_cell.angle_alpha   90.00
_cell.angle_beta   90.00
_cell.angle_gamma   90.00
#
_symmetry.space_group_name_H-M   'P 1'
#
loop_
_entity.id
_entity.type
_entity.pdbx_description
1 polymer ?
#
loop_
_entity_poly.entity_id
_entity_poly.type
_entity_poly.pdbx_seq_one_letter_code
_entity_poly.pdbx_strand_id
1 'polypeptide(L)'
;MTVSIGDYVQILMTFNRDFGEAIWTKDDANLTQTNTFDYRTIYVIGSASKSDAGIYYAYFEQHPNLGGFTRLIVRDCPAGYWGPPGCSESCLDCLHNGVCDADTGRCICPPGFMGYRCQEACGSNVYGPECDHSCQADSCRSMQFCLPDPYGCSCATGWTGPTCEVECPLGLYGANCNETCRCRNGGSCERHVGCICPDEWIGEFCQRPKFYFQSNQTRVRLFDDPEIGLACGCDYEVEDCPLQDMHIEVSLFTFIINI
;
A
#
# COMPACT_ATOMS: atom_id res chain seq x y z
N MET A 1 -2.70 -12.70 4.09
CA MET A 1 -1.49 -12.48 3.27
C MET A 1 -1.92 -12.43 1.83
N THR A 2 -1.44 -11.44 1.08
CA THR A 2 -1.73 -11.29 -0.35
C THR A 2 -0.44 -11.42 -1.14
N VAL A 3 -0.46 -12.24 -2.20
CA VAL A 3 0.65 -12.48 -3.12
C VAL A 3 0.13 -12.50 -4.55
N SER A 4 1.03 -12.48 -5.52
CA SER A 4 0.74 -12.59 -6.95
C SER A 4 1.07 -14.00 -7.46
N ILE A 5 0.46 -14.42 -8.57
CA ILE A 5 0.90 -15.67 -9.21
C ILE A 5 2.39 -15.62 -9.53
N GLY A 6 3.08 -16.75 -9.35
CA GLY A 6 4.51 -16.87 -9.54
C GLY A 6 5.36 -16.59 -8.29
N ASP A 7 4.82 -15.89 -7.29
CA ASP A 7 5.56 -15.50 -6.09
C ASP A 7 6.00 -16.72 -5.26
N TYR A 8 7.19 -16.63 -4.68
CA TYR A 8 7.64 -17.57 -3.65
C TYR A 8 7.03 -17.17 -2.30
N VAL A 9 6.36 -18.10 -1.62
CA VAL A 9 5.61 -17.81 -0.39
C VAL A 9 6.14 -18.65 0.76
N GLN A 10 6.37 -18.00 1.90
CA GLN A 10 6.62 -18.66 3.18
C GLN A 10 5.53 -18.27 4.16
N ILE A 11 4.74 -19.25 4.57
CA ILE A 11 3.76 -19.09 5.63
C ILE A 11 4.41 -19.51 6.93
N LEU A 12 4.76 -18.52 7.76
CA LEU A 12 5.35 -18.73 9.08
C LEU A 12 4.27 -18.58 10.16
N MET A 13 4.18 -19.56 11.04
CA MET A 13 3.44 -19.45 12.30
C MET A 13 4.38 -19.62 13.49
N THR A 14 4.20 -18.76 14.49
CA THR A 14 5.00 -18.74 15.71
C THR A 14 4.09 -19.01 16.91
N PHE A 15 4.52 -19.92 17.78
CA PHE A 15 3.80 -20.30 18.99
C PHE A 15 4.53 -19.77 20.22
N ASN A 16 3.84 -19.77 21.36
CA ASN A 16 4.44 -19.30 22.62
C ASN A 16 5.42 -20.31 23.23
N ARG A 17 5.38 -21.56 22.80
CA ARG A 17 6.22 -22.68 23.26
C ARG A 17 6.41 -23.68 22.13
N ASP A 18 7.44 -24.50 22.26
CA ASP A 18 7.63 -25.68 21.44
C ASP A 18 6.69 -26.80 21.89
N PHE A 19 5.92 -27.35 20.95
CA PHE A 19 4.99 -28.46 21.14
C PHE A 19 5.30 -29.64 20.22
N GLY A 20 6.48 -29.67 19.59
CA GLY A 20 6.89 -30.68 18.63
C GLY A 20 6.46 -30.35 17.20
N GLU A 21 6.21 -31.37 16.38
CA GLU A 21 5.85 -31.19 14.98
C GLU A 21 4.40 -30.71 14.82
N ALA A 22 4.19 -29.70 13.96
CA ALA A 22 2.88 -29.11 13.75
C ALA A 22 2.21 -29.75 12.54
N ILE A 23 0.93 -30.08 12.66
CA ILE A 23 0.09 -30.55 11.57
C ILE A 23 -0.42 -29.33 10.81
N TRP A 24 -0.23 -29.32 9.49
CA TRP A 24 -0.75 -28.29 8.62
C TRP A 24 -1.93 -28.80 7.79
N THR A 25 -2.92 -27.93 7.65
CA THR A 25 -4.09 -28.14 6.79
C THR A 25 -4.30 -26.92 5.91
N LYS A 26 -4.85 -27.14 4.73
CA LYS A 26 -5.41 -26.12 3.87
C LYS A 26 -6.85 -26.49 3.56
N ASP A 27 -7.79 -25.61 3.91
CA ASP A 27 -9.23 -25.82 3.69
C ASP A 27 -9.66 -27.23 4.17
N ASP A 28 -9.25 -27.57 5.40
CA ASP A 28 -9.45 -28.86 6.08
C ASP A 28 -8.75 -30.09 5.47
N ALA A 29 -7.98 -29.92 4.39
CA ALA A 29 -7.16 -30.98 3.80
C ALA A 29 -5.74 -30.99 4.38
N ASN A 30 -5.26 -32.16 4.82
CA ASN A 30 -3.90 -32.32 5.35
C ASN A 30 -2.83 -32.01 4.30
N LEU A 31 -1.79 -31.28 4.71
CA LEU A 31 -0.62 -30.98 3.91
C LEU A 31 0.55 -31.88 4.33
N THR A 32 1.37 -32.28 3.36
CA THR A 32 2.45 -33.26 3.57
C THR A 32 3.84 -32.63 3.78
N GLN A 33 3.98 -31.33 3.57
CA GLN A 33 5.26 -30.62 3.63
C GLN A 33 5.24 -29.62 4.79
N THR A 34 5.96 -29.92 5.87
CA THR A 34 5.99 -29.06 7.06
C THR A 34 7.38 -29.01 7.63
N ASN A 35 7.83 -27.82 7.99
CA ASN A 35 9.12 -27.60 8.62
C ASN A 35 8.89 -26.92 9.96
N THR A 36 8.88 -27.71 11.04
CA THR A 36 8.76 -27.19 12.41
C THR A 36 10.13 -27.20 13.09
N PHE A 37 10.51 -26.05 13.62
CA PHE A 37 11.76 -25.83 14.33
C PHE A 37 11.49 -24.98 15.57
N ASP A 38 11.70 -25.56 16.76
CA ASP A 38 11.44 -24.90 18.04
C ASP A 38 9.97 -24.43 18.10
N TYR A 39 9.69 -23.22 18.58
CA TYR A 39 8.35 -22.63 18.64
C TYR A 39 7.82 -22.10 17.29
N ARG A 40 8.37 -22.52 16.14
CA ARG A 40 8.01 -21.99 14.81
C ARG A 40 7.75 -23.09 13.80
N THR A 41 6.74 -22.91 12.95
CA THR A 41 6.45 -23.84 11.85
C THR A 41 6.25 -23.08 10.54
N ILE A 42 6.77 -23.64 9.45
CA ILE A 42 6.82 -23.00 8.14
C ILE A 42 6.24 -23.92 7.08
N TYR A 43 5.32 -23.39 6.28
CA TYR A 43 4.86 -23.97 5.03
C TYR A 43 5.39 -23.14 3.86
N VAL A 44 5.88 -23.80 2.80
CA VAL A 44 6.54 -23.13 1.68
C VAL A 44 5.82 -23.46 0.38
N ILE A 45 5.53 -22.43 -0.42
CA ILE A 45 5.02 -22.55 -1.78
C ILE A 45 6.11 -22.00 -2.70
N GLY A 46 6.66 -22.87 -3.55
CA GLY A 46 7.79 -22.52 -4.41
C GLY A 46 7.44 -21.48 -5.48
N SER A 47 6.23 -21.56 -6.02
CA SER A 47 5.69 -20.61 -7.00
C SER A 47 4.16 -20.62 -6.87
N ALA A 48 3.59 -19.50 -6.43
CA ALA A 48 2.18 -19.42 -6.08
C ALA A 48 1.26 -19.49 -7.32
N SER A 49 0.16 -20.20 -7.17
CA SER A 49 -0.91 -20.36 -8.15
C SER A 49 -2.26 -20.09 -7.52
N LYS A 50 -3.31 -19.91 -8.34
CA LYS A 50 -4.68 -19.71 -7.81
C LYS A 50 -5.17 -20.88 -6.97
N SER A 51 -4.72 -22.10 -7.27
CA SER A 51 -5.02 -23.28 -6.47
C SER A 51 -4.35 -23.28 -5.10
N ASP A 52 -3.40 -22.37 -4.83
CA ASP A 52 -2.76 -22.22 -3.51
C ASP A 52 -3.52 -21.28 -2.59
N ALA A 53 -4.40 -20.40 -3.10
CA ALA A 53 -5.25 -19.57 -2.26
C ALA A 53 -6.17 -20.40 -1.35
N GLY A 54 -6.39 -19.95 -0.12
CA GLY A 54 -7.21 -20.67 0.88
C GLY A 54 -6.86 -20.32 2.32
N ILE A 55 -7.44 -21.04 3.26
CA ILE A 55 -7.15 -20.90 4.69
C ILE A 55 -6.16 -21.99 5.09
N TYR A 56 -4.98 -21.56 5.53
CA TYR A 56 -3.96 -22.43 6.10
C TYR A 56 -4.08 -22.43 7.61
N TYR A 57 -4.15 -23.60 8.21
CA TYR A 57 -4.22 -23.78 9.67
C TYR A 57 -3.13 -24.73 10.13
N ALA A 58 -2.39 -24.35 11.17
CA ALA A 58 -1.39 -25.19 11.80
C ALA A 58 -1.73 -25.40 13.28
N TYR A 59 -1.64 -26.64 13.74
CA TYR A 59 -1.96 -27.04 15.11
C TYR A 59 -1.11 -28.23 15.57
N PHE A 60 -1.23 -28.62 16.83
CA PHE A 60 -0.53 -29.77 17.40
C PHE A 60 -1.54 -30.85 17.78
N GLU A 61 -1.23 -32.13 17.51
CA GLU A 61 -2.15 -33.26 17.75
C GLU A 61 -2.60 -33.35 19.22
N GLN A 62 -1.68 -33.12 20.16
CA GLN A 62 -1.97 -33.14 21.60
C GLN A 62 -2.70 -31.87 22.07
N HIS A 63 -2.67 -30.79 21.29
CA HIS A 63 -3.22 -29.49 21.62
C HIS A 63 -3.93 -28.85 20.40
N PRO A 64 -5.04 -29.43 19.92
CA PRO A 64 -5.70 -29.00 18.67
C PRO A 64 -6.26 -27.57 18.74
N ASN A 65 -6.51 -27.06 19.95
CA ASN A 65 -7.00 -25.71 20.19
C ASN A 65 -5.89 -24.64 20.28
N LEU A 66 -4.61 -25.04 20.30
CA LEU A 66 -3.46 -24.12 20.37
C LEU A 66 -2.90 -23.80 18.97
N GLY A 67 -3.71 -23.95 17.93
CA GLY A 67 -3.33 -23.65 16.56
C GLY A 67 -3.50 -22.18 16.17
N GLY A 68 -3.07 -21.88 14.95
CA GLY A 68 -3.24 -20.57 14.33
C GLY A 68 -3.63 -20.74 12.87
N PHE A 69 -4.39 -19.78 12.33
CA PHE A 69 -4.75 -19.77 10.92
C PHE A 69 -4.22 -18.51 10.22
N THR A 70 -4.09 -18.59 8.91
CA THR A 70 -3.88 -17.45 8.04
C THR A 70 -4.56 -17.70 6.70
N ARG A 71 -5.06 -16.63 6.09
CA ARG A 71 -5.65 -16.67 4.76
C ARG A 71 -4.62 -16.24 3.72
N LEU A 72 -4.36 -17.08 2.73
CA LEU A 72 -3.55 -16.76 1.56
C LEU A 72 -4.46 -16.34 0.40
N ILE A 73 -4.21 -15.14 -0.12
CA ILE A 73 -4.88 -14.57 -1.28
C ILE A 73 -3.86 -14.52 -2.42
N VAL A 74 -4.20 -15.10 -3.56
CA VAL A 74 -3.34 -15.11 -4.76
C VAL A 74 -4.02 -14.31 -5.86
N ARG A 75 -3.40 -13.20 -6.28
CA ARG A 75 -3.85 -12.35 -7.40
C ARG A 75 -3.70 -13.09 -8.72
N ASP A 76 -4.61 -12.87 -9.67
CA ASP A 76 -4.63 -13.56 -10.98
C ASP A 76 -3.51 -13.15 -11.92
N CYS A 77 -2.85 -12.03 -11.66
CA CYS A 77 -1.74 -11.53 -12.46
C CYS A 77 -0.43 -11.47 -11.65
N PRO A 78 0.74 -11.53 -12.32
CA PRO A 78 2.03 -11.33 -11.68
C PRO A 78 2.14 -9.94 -11.04
N ALA A 79 3.11 -9.77 -10.14
CA ALA A 79 3.33 -8.49 -9.48
C ALA A 79 3.55 -7.36 -10.51
N GLY A 80 2.87 -6.23 -10.30
CA GLY A 80 2.93 -5.08 -11.21
C GLY A 80 2.00 -5.12 -12.42
N TYR A 81 1.22 -6.21 -12.63
CA TYR A 81 0.30 -6.32 -13.78
C TYR A 81 -1.14 -6.60 -13.37
N TRP A 82 -2.09 -6.27 -14.26
CA TRP A 82 -3.52 -6.52 -14.13
C TRP A 82 -4.18 -6.80 -15.51
N GLY A 83 -5.45 -7.17 -15.50
CA GLY A 83 -6.25 -7.47 -16.69
C GLY A 83 -6.23 -8.96 -17.07
N PRO A 84 -6.76 -9.87 -16.25
CA PRO A 84 -6.83 -11.28 -16.59
C PRO A 84 -7.72 -11.53 -17.82
N PRO A 85 -7.47 -12.62 -18.59
CA PRO A 85 -6.40 -13.61 -18.38
C PRO A 85 -5.04 -13.18 -18.97
N GLY A 86 -4.97 -12.05 -19.68
CA GLY A 86 -3.78 -11.64 -20.44
C GLY A 86 -2.71 -10.93 -19.63
N CYS A 87 -3.07 -10.31 -18.50
CA CYS A 87 -2.18 -9.57 -17.59
C CYS A 87 -1.25 -8.60 -18.33
N SER A 88 -1.79 -7.90 -19.33
CA SER A 88 -1.00 -7.08 -20.27
C SER A 88 -0.90 -5.62 -19.85
N GLU A 89 -1.68 -5.19 -18.85
CA GLU A 89 -1.71 -3.82 -18.36
C GLU A 89 -0.87 -3.68 -17.09
N SER A 90 -0.17 -2.56 -16.96
CA SER A 90 0.64 -2.26 -15.78
C SER A 90 -0.22 -1.68 -14.66
N CYS A 91 0.01 -2.15 -13.45
CA CYS A 91 -0.57 -1.57 -12.25
C CYS A 91 0.02 -0.19 -11.96
N LEU A 92 -0.80 0.66 -11.35
CA LEU A 92 -0.31 1.85 -10.68
C LEU A 92 0.59 1.46 -9.51
N ASP A 93 1.53 2.33 -9.20
CA ASP A 93 2.32 2.24 -7.99
C ASP A 93 1.49 2.75 -6.79
N CYS A 94 0.80 1.81 -6.14
CA CYS A 94 -0.03 2.04 -4.96
C CYS A 94 0.86 2.27 -3.73
N LEU A 95 0.82 3.49 -3.20
CA LEU A 95 1.57 3.88 -2.01
C LEU A 95 0.97 3.27 -0.74
N HIS A 96 1.72 3.38 0.34
CA HIS A 96 1.34 2.97 1.67
C HIS A 96 0.88 1.51 1.80
N ASN A 97 1.53 0.60 1.08
CA ASN A 97 1.14 -0.81 0.95
C ASN A 97 -0.31 -1.02 0.44
N GLY A 98 -0.83 -0.08 -0.37
CA GLY A 98 -2.04 -0.31 -1.15
C GLY A 98 -1.85 -1.48 -2.12
N VAL A 99 -2.94 -2.18 -2.42
CA VAL A 99 -2.90 -3.36 -3.30
C VAL A 99 -3.60 -3.04 -4.62
N CYS A 100 -2.90 -3.23 -5.73
CA CYS A 100 -3.49 -3.12 -7.07
C CYS A 100 -4.47 -4.27 -7.32
N ASP A 101 -5.72 -3.94 -7.59
CA ASP A 101 -6.74 -4.87 -7.99
C ASP A 101 -6.43 -5.49 -9.36
N ALA A 102 -6.45 -6.81 -9.45
CA ALA A 102 -6.04 -7.52 -10.66
C ALA A 102 -7.06 -7.38 -11.81
N ASP A 103 -8.33 -7.08 -11.51
CA ASP A 103 -9.39 -6.98 -12.51
C ASP A 103 -9.55 -5.56 -13.06
N THR A 104 -9.37 -4.55 -12.21
CA THR A 104 -9.62 -3.13 -12.54
C THR A 104 -8.37 -2.27 -12.63
N GLY A 105 -7.22 -2.74 -12.13
CA GLY A 105 -5.98 -1.97 -12.07
C GLY A 105 -5.95 -0.83 -11.05
N ARG A 106 -7.03 -0.65 -10.27
CA ARG A 106 -7.14 0.41 -9.26
C ARG A 106 -6.52 -0.02 -7.94
N CYS A 107 -6.04 0.95 -7.17
CA CYS A 107 -5.53 0.68 -5.83
C CYS A 107 -6.67 0.50 -4.82
N ILE A 108 -6.57 -0.55 -4.01
CA ILE A 108 -7.34 -0.71 -2.78
C ILE A 108 -6.46 -0.19 -1.63
N CYS A 109 -6.88 0.92 -1.04
CA CYS A 109 -6.09 1.61 -0.04
C CYS A 109 -6.28 1.03 1.37
N PRO A 110 -5.20 1.00 2.18
CA PRO A 110 -5.28 0.59 3.57
C PRO A 110 -6.19 1.52 4.40
N PRO A 111 -6.78 1.03 5.50
CA PRO A 111 -7.55 1.86 6.42
C PRO A 111 -6.71 3.01 6.98
N GLY A 112 -7.11 4.25 6.63
CA GLY A 112 -6.43 5.49 7.01
C GLY A 112 -5.72 6.21 5.87
N PHE A 113 -5.77 5.67 4.65
CA PHE A 113 -5.27 6.33 3.44
C PHE A 113 -6.31 6.28 2.31
N MET A 114 -6.26 7.27 1.43
CA MET A 114 -7.16 7.43 0.29
C MET A 114 -6.45 8.04 -0.92
N GLY A 115 -7.23 8.30 -1.97
CA GLY A 115 -6.75 8.81 -3.25
C GLY A 115 -6.38 7.69 -4.22
N TYR A 116 -6.20 8.07 -5.49
CA TYR A 116 -6.03 7.12 -6.59
C TYR A 116 -4.82 6.17 -6.45
N ARG A 117 -3.75 6.63 -5.79
CA ARG A 117 -2.55 5.84 -5.46
C ARG A 117 -2.38 5.64 -3.96
N CYS A 118 -3.41 5.86 -3.14
CA CYS A 118 -3.33 5.81 -1.68
C CYS A 118 -2.33 6.81 -1.07
N GLN A 119 -2.09 7.93 -1.76
CA GLN A 119 -1.08 8.92 -1.39
C GLN A 119 -1.52 9.88 -0.28
N GLU A 120 -2.80 9.91 0.05
CA GLU A 120 -3.37 10.87 1.00
C GLU A 120 -3.67 10.19 2.32
N ALA A 121 -3.08 10.68 3.40
CA ALA A 121 -3.35 10.20 4.74
C ALA A 121 -4.59 10.89 5.33
N CYS A 122 -5.44 10.12 5.99
CA CYS A 122 -6.71 10.61 6.51
C CYS A 122 -6.63 11.09 7.97
N GLY A 123 -5.59 10.69 8.71
CA GLY A 123 -5.42 10.96 10.13
C GLY A 123 -5.80 9.76 11.02
N SER A 124 -5.79 9.96 12.34
CA SER A 124 -5.69 8.86 13.32
C SER A 124 -7.00 8.15 13.67
N ASN A 125 -8.18 8.65 13.29
CA ASN A 125 -9.47 8.09 13.76
C ASN A 125 -10.54 7.94 12.66
N VAL A 126 -10.12 7.93 11.40
CA VAL A 126 -11.01 7.83 10.24
C VAL A 126 -10.55 6.74 9.28
N TYR A 127 -11.51 6.18 8.55
CA TYR A 127 -11.29 5.11 7.59
C TYR A 127 -12.38 5.15 6.50
N GLY A 128 -12.25 4.26 5.53
CA GLY A 128 -13.12 4.20 4.36
C GLY A 128 -12.40 4.72 3.12
N PRO A 129 -12.92 4.42 1.92
CA PRO A 129 -12.29 4.82 0.66
C PRO A 129 -12.18 6.35 0.50
N GLU A 130 -13.08 7.10 1.15
CA GLU A 130 -13.12 8.57 1.16
C GLU A 130 -12.89 9.15 2.57
N CYS A 131 -12.48 8.31 3.52
CA CYS A 131 -12.21 8.69 4.91
C CYS A 131 -13.35 9.42 5.63
N ASP A 132 -14.58 9.02 5.30
CA ASP A 132 -15.84 9.55 5.79
C ASP A 132 -16.43 8.76 6.96
N HIS A 133 -15.76 7.69 7.40
CA HIS A 133 -16.15 6.90 8.55
C HIS A 133 -15.21 7.14 9.73
N SER A 134 -15.78 7.26 10.93
CA SER A 134 -14.99 7.43 12.16
C SER A 134 -15.01 6.16 13.00
N CYS A 135 -13.89 5.86 13.65
CA CYS A 135 -13.80 4.76 14.60
C CYS A 135 -14.47 5.13 15.93
N GLN A 136 -15.13 4.14 16.54
CA GLN A 136 -15.72 4.27 17.88
C GLN A 136 -14.67 4.14 18.99
N ALA A 137 -13.63 3.34 18.74
CA ALA A 137 -12.48 3.20 19.63
C ALA A 137 -11.50 4.36 19.45
N ASP A 138 -10.66 4.60 20.46
CA ASP A 138 -9.59 5.60 20.39
C ASP A 138 -8.64 5.30 19.23
N SER A 139 -8.65 6.17 18.22
CA SER A 139 -7.80 6.10 17.04
C SER A 139 -7.85 4.73 16.34
N CYS A 140 -9.02 4.09 16.31
CA CYS A 140 -9.22 2.73 15.76
C CYS A 140 -8.46 1.59 16.47
N ARG A 141 -8.04 1.78 17.72
CA ARG A 141 -7.39 0.72 18.53
C ARG A 141 -8.26 -0.54 18.60
N SER A 142 -7.61 -1.71 18.52
CA SER A 142 -8.24 -3.03 18.61
C SER A 142 -9.25 -3.33 17.50
N MET A 143 -9.18 -2.61 16.37
CA MET A 143 -10.00 -2.84 15.20
C MET A 143 -9.17 -3.47 14.08
N GLN A 144 -9.63 -4.61 13.58
CA GLN A 144 -9.14 -5.21 12.35
C GLN A 144 -10.10 -4.86 11.21
N PHE A 145 -9.55 -4.41 10.09
CA PHE A 145 -10.29 -4.08 8.89
C PHE A 145 -10.02 -5.14 7.83
N CYS A 146 -11.09 -5.66 7.23
CA CYS A 146 -11.01 -6.53 6.06
C CYS A 146 -11.63 -5.79 4.88
N LEU A 147 -10.82 -5.59 3.83
CA LEU A 147 -11.22 -4.92 2.60
C LEU A 147 -11.44 -5.97 1.49
N PRO A 148 -12.05 -5.60 0.36
CA PRO A 148 -12.22 -6.52 -0.75
C PRO A 148 -10.90 -7.17 -1.17
N ASP A 149 -10.97 -8.43 -1.59
CA ASP A 149 -9.84 -9.06 -2.25
C ASP A 149 -9.46 -8.22 -3.49
N PRO A 150 -8.16 -8.04 -3.78
CA PRO A 150 -7.03 -8.78 -3.19
C PRO A 150 -6.44 -8.21 -1.88
N TYR A 151 -6.97 -7.16 -1.27
CA TYR A 151 -6.31 -6.51 -0.12
C TYR A 151 -6.20 -7.43 1.11
N GLY A 152 -7.28 -8.12 1.48
CA GLY A 152 -7.33 -8.96 2.67
C GLY A 152 -7.63 -8.16 3.94
N CYS A 153 -6.93 -8.46 5.03
CA CYS A 153 -7.19 -7.82 6.33
C CYS A 153 -5.91 -7.24 6.95
N SER A 154 -6.07 -6.12 7.66
CA SER A 154 -5.00 -5.43 8.38
C SER A 154 -5.55 -4.70 9.61
N CYS A 155 -4.65 -4.31 10.51
CA CYS A 155 -4.94 -3.24 11.46
C CYS A 155 -5.08 -1.89 10.75
N ALA A 156 -5.70 -0.92 11.43
CA ALA A 156 -5.64 0.49 11.02
C ALA A 156 -4.18 0.99 11.01
N THR A 157 -3.94 2.05 10.23
CA THR A 157 -2.67 2.78 10.31
C THR A 157 -2.34 3.18 11.76
N GLY A 158 -1.08 3.01 12.18
CA GLY A 158 -0.62 3.28 13.55
C GLY A 158 -0.74 2.13 14.54
N TRP A 159 -1.31 0.99 14.14
CA TRP A 159 -1.52 -0.19 15.00
C TRP A 159 -0.97 -1.47 14.39
N THR A 160 -0.54 -2.38 15.26
CA THR A 160 -0.04 -3.71 14.89
C THR A 160 -0.37 -4.77 15.95
N GLY A 161 0.08 -5.99 15.71
CA GLY A 161 -0.20 -7.18 16.52
C GLY A 161 -1.47 -7.90 16.07
N PRO A 162 -1.68 -9.14 16.56
CA PRO A 162 -2.80 -9.99 16.13
C PRO A 162 -4.17 -9.42 16.51
N THR A 163 -4.24 -8.56 17.52
CA THR A 163 -5.46 -7.89 18.00
C THR A 163 -5.46 -6.38 17.77
N CYS A 164 -4.49 -5.83 17.03
CA CYS A 164 -4.39 -4.40 16.72
C CYS A 164 -4.38 -3.48 17.96
N GLU A 165 -3.83 -3.95 19.08
CA GLU A 165 -3.80 -3.22 20.35
C GLU A 165 -2.46 -2.54 20.65
N VAL A 166 -1.44 -2.83 19.82
CA VAL A 166 -0.07 -2.37 19.98
C VAL A 166 0.17 -1.20 19.05
N GLU A 167 0.55 -0.05 19.60
CA GLU A 167 0.96 1.12 18.81
C GLU A 167 2.21 0.81 17.98
N CYS A 168 2.37 1.48 16.84
CA CYS A 168 3.59 1.35 16.06
C CYS A 168 4.84 1.71 16.88
N PRO A 169 5.90 0.88 16.81
CA PRO A 169 7.21 1.28 17.29
C PRO A 169 7.69 2.57 16.64
N LEU A 170 8.54 3.32 17.35
CA LEU A 170 9.12 4.56 16.84
C LEU A 170 9.80 4.36 15.48
N GLY A 171 9.49 5.23 14.52
CA GLY A 171 10.02 5.18 13.16
C GLY A 171 9.21 4.30 12.19
N LEU A 172 8.15 3.64 12.65
CA LEU A 172 7.23 2.87 11.81
C LEU A 172 5.86 3.53 11.72
N TYR A 173 5.18 3.32 10.60
CA TYR A 173 3.84 3.83 10.34
C TYR A 173 3.07 2.91 9.37
N GLY A 174 1.84 3.29 9.03
CA GLY A 174 1.01 2.57 8.07
C GLY A 174 0.27 1.37 8.68
N ALA A 175 -0.49 0.67 7.85
CA ALA A 175 -1.26 -0.50 8.30
C ALA A 175 -0.32 -1.63 8.76
N ASN A 176 -0.64 -2.23 9.92
CA ASN A 176 0.21 -3.20 10.61
C ASN A 176 1.62 -2.68 10.98
N CYS A 177 1.90 -1.37 10.85
CA CYS A 177 3.22 -0.76 11.03
C CYS A 177 4.30 -1.32 10.09
N ASN A 178 3.90 -1.70 8.86
CA ASN A 178 4.80 -2.32 7.88
C ASN A 178 5.63 -1.31 7.08
N GLU A 179 5.52 -0.02 7.37
CA GLU A 179 6.28 1.02 6.67
C GLU A 179 7.25 1.72 7.59
N THR A 180 8.41 2.05 7.03
CA THR A 180 9.49 2.74 7.75
C THR A 180 9.53 4.19 7.31
N CYS A 181 9.42 5.10 8.27
CA CYS A 181 9.61 6.52 8.04
C CYS A 181 11.04 6.81 7.55
N ARG A 182 11.16 7.50 6.41
CA ARG A 182 12.44 7.96 5.84
C ARG A 182 12.46 9.47 5.66
N CYS A 183 11.83 10.18 6.60
CA CYS A 183 11.59 11.61 6.53
C CYS A 183 12.90 12.40 6.39
N ARG A 184 12.94 13.32 5.43
CA ARG A 184 14.08 14.20 5.14
C ARG A 184 13.77 15.62 5.60
N ASN A 185 14.80 16.47 5.56
CA ASN A 185 14.68 17.92 5.75
C ASN A 185 13.95 18.34 7.04
N GLY A 186 14.16 17.57 8.12
CA GLY A 186 13.56 17.84 9.43
C GLY A 186 12.11 17.38 9.58
N GLY A 187 11.57 16.57 8.66
CA GLY A 187 10.26 15.94 8.82
C GLY A 187 10.21 15.00 10.02
N SER A 188 9.07 15.00 10.72
CA SER A 188 8.81 14.10 11.84
C SER A 188 8.03 12.87 11.39
N CYS A 189 8.25 11.75 12.07
CA CYS A 189 7.53 10.50 11.82
C CYS A 189 6.32 10.41 12.76
N GLU A 190 5.13 10.34 12.19
CA GLU A 190 3.87 10.13 12.89
C GLU A 190 3.28 8.78 12.46
N ARG A 191 2.83 7.97 13.41
CA ARG A 191 2.49 6.55 13.17
C ARG A 191 1.26 6.32 12.29
N HIS A 192 0.31 7.25 12.26
CA HIS A 192 -0.92 7.15 11.48
C HIS A 192 -0.75 7.74 10.07
N VAL A 193 0.14 8.71 9.90
CA VAL A 193 0.28 9.48 8.65
C VAL A 193 1.57 9.19 7.88
N GLY A 194 2.67 8.88 8.57
CA GLY A 194 4.01 8.84 8.00
C GLY A 194 4.77 10.15 8.24
N CYS A 195 5.40 10.70 7.20
CA CYS A 195 6.19 11.92 7.38
C CYS A 195 5.32 13.19 7.41
N ILE A 196 5.40 13.92 8.52
CA ILE A 196 4.86 15.28 8.62
C ILE A 196 5.97 16.25 8.22
N CYS A 197 5.76 16.94 7.10
CA CYS A 197 6.75 17.84 6.54
C CYS A 197 6.68 19.24 7.15
N PRO A 198 7.83 19.90 7.39
CA PRO A 198 7.86 21.30 7.76
C PRO A 198 7.22 22.20 6.68
N ASP A 199 6.82 23.40 7.08
CA ASP A 199 6.39 24.47 6.17
C ASP A 199 7.55 24.87 5.27
N GLU A 200 7.69 24.17 4.14
CA GLU A 200 8.57 24.40 2.98
C GLU A 200 8.83 23.08 2.23
N TRP A 201 8.41 21.92 2.76
CA TRP A 201 8.68 20.60 2.16
C TRP A 201 7.40 19.79 1.92
N ILE A 202 7.42 18.95 0.89
CA ILE A 202 6.35 18.03 0.47
C ILE A 202 6.93 16.70 -0.05
N GLY A 203 6.02 15.77 -0.31
CA GLY A 203 6.31 14.41 -0.73
C GLY A 203 6.26 13.45 0.45
N GLU A 204 6.14 12.16 0.14
CA GLU A 204 6.05 11.05 1.11
C GLU A 204 7.16 11.08 2.17
N PHE A 205 8.35 11.54 1.80
CA PHE A 205 9.52 11.62 2.68
C PHE A 205 10.01 13.04 2.89
N CYS A 206 9.19 14.06 2.61
CA CYS A 206 9.58 15.48 2.67
C CYS A 206 10.82 15.81 1.81
N GLN A 207 10.97 15.11 0.70
CA GLN A 207 12.15 15.17 -0.15
C GLN A 207 12.13 16.33 -1.16
N ARG A 208 10.98 16.97 -1.36
CA ARG A 208 10.79 18.04 -2.35
C ARG A 208 10.43 19.37 -1.69
N PRO A 209 11.00 20.50 -2.10
CA PRO A 209 10.57 21.80 -1.61
C PRO A 209 9.18 22.16 -2.15
N LYS A 210 8.38 22.88 -1.35
CA LYS A 210 7.19 23.60 -1.80
C LYS A 210 7.69 24.80 -2.61
N PHE A 211 7.53 24.80 -3.93
CA PHE A 211 7.82 25.98 -4.74
C PHE A 211 6.75 27.04 -4.48
N TYR A 212 7.11 28.15 -3.81
CA TYR A 212 6.20 29.29 -3.64
C TYR A 212 6.33 30.24 -4.82
N PHE A 213 5.24 30.41 -5.59
CA PHE A 213 5.11 31.55 -6.49
C PHE A 213 4.94 32.82 -5.67
N GLN A 214 5.95 33.70 -5.65
CA GLN A 214 5.77 35.07 -5.17
C GLN A 214 5.07 35.89 -6.26
N SER A 215 3.83 36.31 -5.99
CA SER A 215 2.95 37.00 -6.92
C SER A 215 3.35 38.45 -7.21
N ASN A 216 4.50 38.67 -7.86
CA ASN A 216 4.75 39.95 -8.51
C ASN A 216 5.53 39.88 -9.84
N GLN A 217 5.80 38.69 -10.36
CA GLN A 217 6.27 38.52 -11.73
C GLN A 217 5.47 37.41 -12.42
N THR A 218 4.75 37.81 -13.46
CA THR A 218 4.12 37.02 -14.53
C THR A 218 4.65 35.58 -14.69
N ARG A 219 3.85 34.54 -14.37
CA ARG A 219 3.16 33.65 -15.34
C ARG A 219 2.72 32.28 -14.77
N VAL A 220 1.46 31.98 -15.10
CA VAL A 220 0.72 30.71 -15.38
C VAL A 220 0.80 29.52 -14.41
N ARG A 221 -0.39 29.10 -13.95
CA ARG A 221 -0.72 27.81 -13.34
C ARG A 221 -1.12 26.80 -14.42
N LEU A 222 -0.86 25.51 -14.20
CA LEU A 222 -1.76 24.43 -14.64
C LEU A 222 -1.83 23.32 -13.58
N PHE A 223 -3.03 23.15 -13.02
CA PHE A 223 -3.55 21.90 -12.48
C PHE A 223 -4.71 21.52 -13.41
N ASP A 224 -4.67 20.30 -13.94
CA ASP A 224 -5.77 19.52 -14.52
C ASP A 224 -6.74 20.25 -15.47
N ASP A 225 -6.30 20.50 -16.70
CA ASP A 225 -7.19 20.72 -17.87
C ASP A 225 -6.55 20.02 -19.10
N PRO A 226 -7.26 19.18 -19.88
CA PRO A 226 -6.64 18.33 -20.92
C PRO A 226 -6.16 19.06 -22.19
N GLU A 227 -6.30 20.39 -22.31
CA GLU A 227 -6.05 21.13 -23.56
C GLU A 227 -4.85 22.11 -23.56
N ILE A 228 -3.98 22.11 -22.55
CA ILE A 228 -2.74 22.90 -22.61
C ILE A 228 -1.52 21.97 -22.51
N GLY A 229 -1.12 21.42 -23.65
CA GLY A 229 0.16 20.75 -23.80
C GLY A 229 1.30 21.77 -23.78
N LEU A 230 1.99 21.91 -22.65
CA LEU A 230 3.35 22.46 -22.64
C LEU A 230 4.29 21.39 -23.20
N ALA A 231 4.66 21.55 -24.46
CA ALA A 231 5.73 20.75 -25.06
C ALA A 231 7.08 21.24 -24.52
N CYS A 232 7.62 20.52 -23.54
CA CYS A 232 9.04 20.63 -23.20
C CYS A 232 9.84 19.96 -24.33
N GLY A 233 10.72 20.71 -25.00
CA GLY A 233 11.61 20.19 -26.04
C GLY A 233 12.77 19.35 -25.50
N CYS A 234 12.50 18.46 -24.55
CA CYS A 234 13.46 17.52 -23.98
C CYS A 234 12.97 16.10 -24.37
N ASP A 235 13.83 15.25 -24.97
CA ASP A 235 13.48 13.88 -25.43
C ASP A 235 13.14 12.89 -24.29
N TYR A 236 12.97 13.39 -23.06
CA TYR A 236 12.66 12.61 -21.85
C TYR A 236 11.53 13.27 -21.06
N GLU A 237 10.65 12.44 -20.50
CA GLU A 237 9.46 12.80 -19.73
C GLU A 237 9.76 13.80 -18.61
N VAL A 238 8.76 14.62 -18.30
CA VAL A 238 8.78 15.98 -17.70
C VAL A 238 9.43 16.12 -16.30
N GLU A 239 10.05 15.09 -15.73
CA GLU A 239 10.53 15.11 -14.34
C GLU A 239 11.94 15.67 -14.12
N ASP A 240 12.75 15.90 -15.17
CA ASP A 240 14.19 16.23 -14.98
C ASP A 240 14.74 17.43 -15.80
N CYS A 241 13.92 18.31 -16.39
CA CYS A 241 14.48 19.39 -17.24
C CYS A 241 15.02 20.58 -16.39
N PRO A 242 16.35 20.90 -16.42
CA PRO A 242 16.91 22.05 -15.69
C PRO A 242 16.51 23.38 -16.36
N LEU A 243 16.23 24.40 -15.54
CA LEU A 243 15.64 25.70 -15.90
C LEU A 243 16.41 26.60 -16.91
N GLN A 244 17.47 26.12 -17.56
CA GLN A 244 18.31 26.95 -18.42
C GLN A 244 17.98 26.88 -19.93
N ASP A 245 17.14 25.95 -20.37
CA ASP A 245 16.84 25.72 -21.80
C ASP A 245 15.36 25.93 -22.20
N MET A 246 14.52 26.55 -21.37
CA MET A 246 13.12 26.83 -21.76
C MET A 246 12.98 28.09 -22.64
N HIS A 247 12.73 27.89 -23.93
CA HIS A 247 12.20 28.90 -24.84
C HIS A 247 10.66 28.81 -24.92
N ILE A 248 9.96 29.86 -24.49
CA ILE A 248 8.49 29.96 -24.56
C ILE A 248 8.09 30.65 -25.86
N GLU A 249 7.56 29.91 -26.84
CA GLU A 249 6.83 30.49 -27.97
C GLU A 249 5.34 30.62 -27.65
N VAL A 250 4.81 31.85 -27.68
CA VAL A 250 3.39 32.12 -27.48
C VAL A 250 2.74 32.43 -28.83
N SER A 251 1.97 31.50 -29.38
CA SER A 251 1.15 31.72 -30.57
C SER A 251 -0.24 32.22 -30.16
N LEU A 252 -0.53 33.51 -30.38
CA LEU A 252 -1.84 34.10 -30.13
C LEU A 252 -2.77 33.83 -31.33
N PHE A 253 -3.71 32.89 -31.20
CA PHE A 253 -4.83 32.78 -32.14
C PHE A 253 -5.93 33.78 -31.76
N THR A 254 -6.17 34.75 -32.64
CA THR A 254 -7.23 35.75 -32.52
C THR A 254 -8.56 35.16 -33.01
N PHE A 255 -9.55 34.98 -32.13
CA PHE A 255 -10.92 34.71 -32.56
C PHE A 255 -11.67 36.03 -32.78
N ILE A 256 -12.03 36.30 -34.03
CA ILE A 256 -12.92 37.40 -34.42
C ILE A 256 -14.35 37.02 -34.04
N ILE A 257 -14.97 37.77 -33.13
CA ILE A 257 -16.42 37.74 -32.91
C ILE A 257 -17.03 38.67 -33.95
N ASN A 258 -17.76 38.11 -34.91
CA ASN A 258 -18.60 38.88 -35.83
C ASN A 258 -19.87 39.34 -35.09
N ILE A 259 -20.12 40.65 -35.08
CA ILE A 259 -21.41 41.28 -34.76
C ILE A 259 -21.99 41.79 -36.07
#